data_AF-A0A434V9I9-F1
#
_entry.id   AF-A0A434V9I9-F1
#
_cell.length_a   1.000
_cell.length_b   1.000
_cell.length_c   1.000
_cell.angle_alpha   90.00
_cell.angle_beta   90.00
_cell.angle_gamma   90.00
#
_symmetry.space_group_name_H-M   'P 1'
#
loop_
_entity.id
_entity.type
_entity.pdbx_description
1 polymer ?
#
loop_
_entity_poly.entity_id
_entity_poly.type
_entity_poly.pdbx_seq_one_letter_code
_entity_poly.pdbx_strand_id
1 'polypeptide(L)'
;AMAEYHNTAIGWYLTQVQRLVTVLSASSNVIDLPTSFKPVLQTALDKSGQADVIAARNPDEPLRQFATALLARLVATRAGGTAAYLSAEAFRTDLTALSCVLEAIGGRAVAGRFVQPLLWQVGSFGFRTVSLDIRQNSTVVNRVLAELFALANPADPVAAGTPQWSARIRAGLSQGERLEIDRGQLSPEARELLSTFSVIAKHISGSDADAVGSFVLSMTRLADDLLAVYLLAQYCGLSTAPDGGGTIRLRIVPLFETIADLQAAPAILNGLLGVSLVRRTVRDFGARQEIMLGYSDSNKDGGFLASNWELVKAQKRLAAIGRKHKVRISFFHGRGGSVSRGGAPTGRAIAAQPAGTVAGRMRVTEQGEVVSSKFANRGTGLNQLEVLAAGVLAHGAGSPGDVGPETPEFDEALEALAGMSQASYAG
;
A
#
# COMPACT_ATOMS: atom_id res chain seq x y z
N ALA A 1 -14.54 -8.94 3.43
CA ALA A 1 -13.24 -8.68 2.77
C ALA A 1 -12.07 -8.74 3.76
N MET A 2 -11.68 -7.67 4.47
CA MET A 2 -10.44 -7.69 5.28
C MET A 2 -10.36 -8.82 6.32
N ALA A 3 -11.45 -9.10 7.05
CA ALA A 3 -11.50 -10.22 7.99
C ALA A 3 -11.33 -11.60 7.30
N GLU A 4 -11.82 -11.75 6.08
CA GLU A 4 -11.70 -12.98 5.28
C GLU A 4 -10.27 -13.16 4.77
N TYR A 5 -9.63 -12.09 4.31
CA TYR A 5 -8.22 -12.07 3.93
C TYR A 5 -7.32 -12.42 5.13
N HIS A 6 -7.66 -11.90 6.31
CA HIS A 6 -6.98 -12.24 7.54
C HIS A 6 -7.12 -13.73 7.89
N ASN A 7 -8.36 -14.23 7.95
CA ASN A 7 -8.62 -15.62 8.29
C ASN A 7 -7.98 -16.60 7.30
N THR A 8 -7.96 -16.26 6.01
CA THR A 8 -7.32 -17.06 4.97
C THR A 8 -5.81 -17.12 5.17
N ALA A 9 -5.15 -15.99 5.42
CA ALA A 9 -3.71 -15.93 5.66
C ALA A 9 -3.31 -16.69 6.94
N ILE A 10 -4.02 -16.47 8.05
CA ILE A 10 -3.78 -17.21 9.29
C ILE A 10 -4.05 -18.71 9.11
N GLY A 11 -5.10 -19.08 8.38
CA GLY A 11 -5.39 -20.47 8.00
C GLY A 11 -4.22 -21.13 7.28
N TRP A 12 -3.61 -20.44 6.32
CA TRP A 12 -2.42 -20.92 5.63
C TRP A 12 -1.24 -21.11 6.59
N TYR A 13 -0.94 -20.12 7.43
CA TYR A 13 0.17 -20.22 8.39
C TYR A 13 -0.04 -21.33 9.43
N LEU A 14 -1.27 -21.56 9.88
CA LEU A 14 -1.59 -22.67 10.77
C LEU A 14 -1.17 -24.01 10.15
N THR A 15 -1.52 -24.26 8.89
CA THR A 15 -1.13 -25.50 8.20
C THR A 15 0.39 -25.63 8.07
N GLN A 16 1.10 -24.54 7.77
CA GLN A 16 2.57 -24.58 7.63
C GLN A 16 3.26 -24.78 8.99
N VAL A 17 2.80 -24.15 10.06
CA VAL A 17 3.37 -24.33 11.41
C VAL A 17 3.02 -25.70 11.99
N GLN A 18 1.84 -26.26 11.68
CA GLN A 18 1.53 -27.67 12.00
C GLN A 18 2.56 -28.63 11.39
N ARG A 19 3.01 -28.36 10.16
CA ARG A 19 4.08 -29.13 9.53
C ARG A 19 5.43 -28.95 10.23
N LEU A 20 5.73 -27.76 10.77
CA LEU A 20 6.93 -27.57 11.59
C LEU A 20 6.88 -28.41 12.87
N VAL A 21 5.72 -28.49 13.52
CA VAL A 21 5.55 -29.34 14.72
C VAL A 21 5.88 -30.81 14.43
N THR A 22 5.51 -31.33 13.25
CA THR A 22 5.80 -32.72 12.90
C THR A 22 7.28 -32.97 12.60
N VAL A 23 7.95 -32.05 11.90
CA VAL A 23 9.34 -32.25 11.43
C VAL A 23 10.42 -31.87 12.45
N LEU A 24 10.10 -31.05 13.47
CA LEU A 24 11.08 -30.55 14.45
C LEU A 24 11.21 -31.47 15.68
N SER A 25 11.48 -32.76 15.46
CA SER A 25 11.50 -33.81 16.49
C SER A 25 12.84 -34.00 17.21
N ALA A 26 13.82 -33.13 16.99
CA ALA A 26 15.16 -33.33 17.53
C ALA A 26 15.14 -33.18 19.07
N SER A 27 15.60 -34.23 19.76
CA SER A 27 15.68 -34.24 21.22
C SER A 27 16.95 -33.54 21.70
N SER A 28 16.81 -32.74 22.75
CA SER A 28 17.92 -32.13 23.51
C SER A 28 18.90 -33.15 24.11
N ASN A 29 18.55 -34.44 24.14
CA ASN A 29 19.46 -35.52 24.49
C ASN A 29 20.47 -35.87 23.36
N VAL A 30 20.23 -35.35 22.15
CA VAL A 30 21.00 -35.66 20.92
C VAL A 30 21.58 -34.41 20.27
N ILE A 31 20.95 -33.24 20.48
CA ILE A 31 21.41 -31.97 19.93
C ILE A 31 21.82 -30.99 21.04
N ASP A 32 22.98 -30.36 20.86
CA ASP A 32 23.42 -29.27 21.72
C ASP A 32 22.75 -27.97 21.28
N LEU A 33 21.85 -27.45 22.11
CA LEU A 33 21.18 -26.19 21.83
C LEU A 33 21.98 -25.01 22.36
N PRO A 34 22.09 -23.90 21.59
CA PRO A 34 22.67 -22.67 22.09
C PRO A 34 21.99 -22.22 23.38
N THR A 35 22.78 -21.80 24.38
CA THR A 35 22.27 -21.27 25.65
C THR A 35 21.33 -20.07 25.46
N SER A 36 21.54 -19.31 24.37
CA SER A 36 20.68 -18.21 23.94
C SER A 36 19.26 -18.62 23.55
N PHE A 37 19.00 -19.89 23.20
CA PHE A 37 17.68 -20.34 22.77
C PHE A 37 16.72 -20.60 23.94
N LYS A 38 17.23 -21.02 25.10
CA LYS A 38 16.41 -21.31 26.29
C LYS A 38 15.47 -20.15 26.70
N PRO A 39 15.92 -18.89 26.83
CA PRO A 39 15.02 -17.78 27.17
C PRO A 39 14.00 -17.47 26.06
N VAL A 40 14.37 -17.69 24.79
CA VAL A 40 13.47 -17.51 23.64
C VAL A 40 12.34 -18.55 23.68
N LEU A 41 12.68 -19.82 23.96
CA LEU A 41 11.71 -20.89 24.14
C LEU A 41 10.75 -20.59 25.30
N GLN A 42 11.29 -20.23 26.46
CA GLN A 42 10.46 -19.92 27.63
C GLN A 42 9.47 -18.77 27.32
N THR A 43 9.95 -17.70 26.70
CA THR A 43 9.11 -16.57 26.31
C THR A 43 7.97 -17.00 25.37
N ALA A 44 8.24 -17.88 24.41
CA ALA A 44 7.21 -18.38 23.49
C ALA A 44 6.18 -19.27 24.20
N LEU A 45 6.64 -20.14 25.11
CA LEU A 45 5.77 -20.99 25.93
C LEU A 45 4.87 -20.16 26.85
N ASP A 46 5.41 -19.16 27.53
CA ASP A 46 4.65 -18.28 28.41
C ASP A 46 3.56 -17.52 27.61
N LYS A 47 3.95 -16.95 26.46
CA LYS A 47 3.02 -16.24 25.56
C LYS A 47 1.96 -17.15 24.94
N SER A 48 2.17 -18.47 24.91
CA SER A 48 1.17 -19.43 24.41
C SER A 48 0.02 -19.64 25.39
N GLY A 49 0.23 -19.33 26.68
CA GLY A 49 -0.73 -19.61 27.76
C GLY A 49 -0.91 -21.10 28.06
N GLN A 50 -0.09 -21.99 27.49
CA GLN A 50 -0.21 -23.45 27.60
C GLN A 50 1.15 -24.15 27.80
N ALA A 51 2.10 -23.47 28.46
CA ALA A 51 3.48 -23.93 28.63
C ALA A 51 3.57 -25.37 29.15
N ASP A 52 2.90 -25.68 30.26
CA ASP A 52 2.97 -26.99 30.92
C ASP A 52 2.43 -28.12 30.03
N VAL A 53 1.32 -27.87 29.33
CA VAL A 53 0.70 -28.86 28.42
C VAL A 53 1.61 -29.14 27.23
N ILE A 54 2.25 -28.09 26.67
CA ILE A 54 3.15 -28.22 25.53
C ILE A 54 4.43 -28.98 25.93
N ALA A 55 5.00 -28.66 27.08
CA ALA A 55 6.20 -29.32 27.60
C ALA A 55 5.94 -30.80 27.92
N ALA A 56 4.83 -31.11 28.60
CA ALA A 56 4.46 -32.48 28.94
C ALA A 56 4.20 -33.36 27.71
N ARG A 57 3.67 -32.79 26.63
CA ARG A 57 3.38 -33.54 25.38
C ARG A 57 4.63 -33.82 24.55
N ASN A 58 5.65 -32.98 24.65
CA ASN A 58 6.87 -33.05 23.82
C ASN A 58 8.12 -33.03 24.72
N PRO A 59 8.29 -34.03 25.60
CA PRO A 59 9.42 -34.05 26.53
C PRO A 59 10.75 -34.05 25.78
N ASP A 60 11.70 -33.28 26.27
CA ASP A 60 13.05 -33.12 25.70
C ASP A 60 13.12 -32.68 24.22
N GLU A 61 12.02 -32.24 23.60
CA GLU A 61 11.95 -31.79 22.19
C GLU A 61 11.70 -30.26 22.09
N PRO A 62 12.67 -29.42 22.48
CA PRO A 62 12.47 -27.97 22.63
C PRO A 62 12.11 -27.25 21.33
N LEU A 63 12.57 -27.72 20.16
CA LEU A 63 12.17 -27.14 18.87
C LEU A 63 10.71 -27.45 18.52
N ARG A 64 10.22 -28.65 18.87
CA ARG A 64 8.80 -29.01 18.73
C ARG A 64 7.95 -28.22 19.72
N GLN A 65 8.40 -28.06 20.96
CA GLN A 65 7.75 -27.22 21.96
C GLN A 65 7.61 -25.78 21.45
N PHE A 66 8.68 -25.20 20.90
CA PHE A 66 8.66 -23.87 20.30
C PHE A 66 7.63 -23.76 19.17
N ALA A 67 7.68 -24.67 18.18
CA ALA A 67 6.72 -24.66 17.08
C ALA A 67 5.27 -24.85 17.54
N THR A 68 5.04 -25.65 18.59
CA THR A 68 3.71 -25.85 19.19
C THR A 68 3.22 -24.58 19.89
N ALA A 69 4.10 -23.84 20.55
CA ALA A 69 3.77 -22.55 21.14
C ALA A 69 3.39 -21.51 20.07
N LEU A 70 4.14 -21.44 18.97
CA LEU A 70 3.82 -20.60 17.81
C LEU A 70 2.44 -20.96 17.24
N LEU A 71 2.14 -22.26 17.11
CA LEU A 71 0.86 -22.77 16.63
C LEU A 71 -0.30 -22.33 17.55
N ALA A 72 -0.16 -22.49 18.86
CA ALA A 72 -1.17 -22.08 19.84
C ALA A 72 -1.47 -20.57 19.74
N ARG A 73 -0.43 -19.75 19.59
CA ARG A 73 -0.57 -18.29 19.42
C ARG A 73 -1.25 -17.93 18.10
N LEU A 74 -0.97 -18.64 17.00
CA LEU A 74 -1.70 -18.44 15.73
C LEU A 74 -3.18 -18.83 15.85
N VAL A 75 -3.51 -19.91 16.57
CA VAL A 75 -4.91 -20.29 16.85
C VAL A 75 -5.60 -19.18 17.63
N ALA A 76 -4.96 -18.65 18.67
CA ALA A 76 -5.47 -17.50 19.42
C ALA A 76 -5.61 -16.25 18.53
N THR A 77 -4.67 -16.01 17.61
CA THR A 77 -4.73 -14.89 16.66
C THR A 77 -5.97 -14.98 15.77
N ARG A 78 -6.27 -16.17 15.23
CA ARG A 78 -7.47 -16.38 14.41
C ARG A 78 -8.77 -16.20 15.21
N ALA A 79 -8.75 -16.57 16.49
CA ALA A 79 -9.92 -16.53 17.37
C ALA A 79 -10.09 -15.20 18.12
N GLY A 80 -9.12 -14.28 18.06
CA GLY A 80 -9.09 -13.07 18.88
C GLY A 80 -8.85 -13.33 20.37
N GLY A 81 -8.11 -14.39 20.71
CA GLY A 81 -7.79 -14.78 22.09
C GLY A 81 -6.63 -13.97 22.70
N THR A 82 -6.45 -14.09 24.02
CA THR A 82 -5.44 -13.34 24.79
C THR A 82 -3.99 -13.66 24.42
N ALA A 83 -3.73 -14.86 23.90
CA ALA A 83 -2.41 -15.29 23.41
C ALA A 83 -2.12 -14.90 21.96
N ALA A 84 -2.98 -14.09 21.33
CA ALA A 84 -2.83 -13.67 19.94
C ALA A 84 -1.50 -12.92 19.69
N TYR A 85 -0.98 -13.05 18.47
CA TYR A 85 0.09 -12.18 18.00
C TYR A 85 -0.42 -10.75 17.90
N LEU A 86 0.30 -9.83 18.55
CA LEU A 86 0.03 -8.39 18.45
C LEU A 86 0.27 -7.86 17.04
N SER A 87 1.17 -8.49 16.27
CA SER A 87 1.41 -8.13 14.88
C SER A 87 1.99 -9.28 14.06
N ALA A 88 1.90 -9.19 12.74
CA ALA A 88 2.59 -10.10 11.83
C ALA A 88 4.12 -10.09 12.02
N GLU A 89 4.70 -8.93 12.37
CA GLU A 89 6.14 -8.81 12.66
C GLU A 89 6.53 -9.58 13.93
N ALA A 90 5.66 -9.61 14.95
CA ALA A 90 5.91 -10.42 16.13
C ALA A 90 5.97 -11.92 15.80
N PHE A 91 5.11 -12.40 14.89
CA PHE A 91 5.17 -13.77 14.38
C PHE A 91 6.44 -14.01 13.54
N ARG A 92 6.80 -13.07 12.67
CA ARG A 92 8.04 -13.14 11.87
C ARG A 92 9.30 -13.19 12.74
N THR A 93 9.30 -12.45 13.86
CA THR A 93 10.40 -12.44 14.83
C THR A 93 10.61 -13.83 15.43
N ASP A 94 9.53 -14.50 15.83
CA ASP A 94 9.60 -15.85 16.38
C ASP A 94 10.08 -16.88 15.32
N LEU A 95 9.62 -16.75 14.07
CA LEU A 95 10.12 -17.58 12.96
C LEU A 95 11.62 -17.33 12.68
N THR A 96 12.07 -16.08 12.81
CA THR A 96 13.49 -15.73 12.63
C THR A 96 14.34 -16.37 13.71
N ALA A 97 13.88 -16.34 14.96
CA ALA A 97 14.55 -17.01 16.06
C ALA A 97 14.65 -18.53 15.85
N LEU A 98 13.58 -19.15 15.34
CA LEU A 98 13.60 -20.56 14.94
C LEU A 98 14.63 -20.84 13.82
N SER A 99 14.72 -19.97 12.82
CA SER A 99 15.74 -20.09 11.76
C SER A 99 17.15 -20.01 12.32
N CYS A 100 17.43 -19.04 13.20
CA CYS A 100 18.75 -18.86 13.82
C CYS A 100 19.17 -20.07 14.66
N VAL A 101 18.28 -20.62 15.49
CA VAL A 101 18.63 -21.81 16.29
C VAL A 101 18.86 -23.03 15.40
N LEU A 102 18.05 -23.22 14.34
CA LEU A 102 18.25 -24.31 13.39
C LEU A 102 19.59 -24.20 12.69
N GLU A 103 20.00 -23.00 12.27
CA GLU A 103 21.31 -22.79 11.67
C GLU A 103 22.46 -23.08 12.65
N ALA A 104 22.32 -22.65 13.91
CA ALA A 104 23.34 -22.86 14.94
C ALA A 104 23.59 -24.34 15.25
N ILE A 105 22.57 -25.20 15.12
CA ILE A 105 22.70 -26.65 15.33
C ILE A 105 22.96 -27.44 14.03
N GLY A 106 23.31 -26.76 12.93
CA GLY A 106 23.59 -27.40 11.63
C GLY A 106 22.34 -27.80 10.82
N GLY A 107 21.14 -27.44 11.27
CA GLY A 107 19.84 -27.70 10.63
C GLY A 107 19.51 -26.81 9.42
N ARG A 108 20.50 -26.34 8.66
CA ARG A 108 20.31 -25.40 7.53
C ARG A 108 19.31 -25.91 6.48
N ALA A 109 19.35 -27.22 6.17
CA ALA A 109 18.43 -27.82 5.21
C ALA A 109 16.96 -27.77 5.70
N VAL A 110 16.74 -27.95 7.00
CA VAL A 110 15.41 -27.84 7.62
C VAL A 110 14.94 -26.39 7.63
N ALA A 111 15.80 -25.45 8.04
CA ALA A 111 15.51 -24.03 8.02
C ALA A 111 15.13 -23.54 6.61
N GLY A 112 15.95 -23.86 5.60
CA GLY A 112 15.72 -23.48 4.21
C GLY A 112 14.46 -24.10 3.59
N ARG A 113 14.10 -25.33 3.99
CA ARG A 113 12.93 -26.02 3.44
C ARG A 113 11.61 -25.62 4.11
N PHE A 114 11.61 -25.38 5.41
CA PHE A 114 10.36 -25.23 6.19
C PHE A 114 10.16 -23.86 6.84
N VAL A 115 11.24 -23.13 7.18
CA VAL A 115 11.15 -21.84 7.89
C VAL A 115 11.33 -20.66 6.93
N GLN A 116 12.32 -20.73 6.03
CA GLN A 116 12.61 -19.66 5.08
C GLN A 116 11.40 -19.29 4.18
N PRO A 117 10.63 -20.25 3.63
CA PRO A 117 9.46 -19.91 2.84
C PRO A 117 8.38 -19.19 3.67
N LEU A 118 8.23 -19.55 4.95
CA LEU A 118 7.30 -18.88 5.86
C LEU A 118 7.74 -17.45 6.16
N LEU A 119 9.03 -17.21 6.39
CA LEU A 119 9.59 -15.87 6.57
C LEU A 119 9.31 -14.98 5.36
N TRP A 120 9.48 -15.49 4.13
CA TRP A 120 9.15 -14.76 2.91
C TRP A 120 7.65 -14.50 2.76
N GLN A 121 6.81 -15.47 3.11
CA GLN A 121 5.36 -15.33 3.06
C GLN A 121 4.88 -14.27 4.06
N VAL A 122 5.28 -14.36 5.33
CA VAL A 122 4.91 -13.35 6.34
C VAL A 122 5.48 -11.98 5.99
N GLY A 123 6.70 -11.91 5.44
CA GLY A 123 7.29 -10.66 4.96
C GLY A 123 6.54 -10.03 3.78
N SER A 124 5.95 -10.83 2.90
CA SER A 124 5.21 -10.34 1.73
C SER A 124 3.74 -10.05 2.05
N PHE A 125 3.12 -10.88 2.88
CA PHE A 125 1.67 -10.94 3.07
C PHE A 125 1.23 -10.51 4.46
N GLY A 126 2.12 -10.41 5.45
CA GLY A 126 1.71 -10.11 6.83
C GLY A 126 0.64 -11.08 7.32
N PHE A 127 -0.44 -10.57 7.91
CA PHE A 127 -1.63 -11.33 8.31
C PHE A 127 -2.83 -11.06 7.39
N ARG A 128 -2.58 -10.94 6.10
CA ARG A 128 -3.59 -10.72 5.06
C ARG A 128 -3.19 -11.49 3.80
N THR A 129 -4.13 -11.75 2.90
CA THR A 129 -3.78 -12.26 1.56
C THR A 129 -3.41 -11.13 0.61
N VAL A 130 -4.12 -10.01 0.71
CA VAL A 130 -3.91 -8.78 -0.07
C VAL A 130 -4.16 -7.55 0.81
N SER A 131 -3.46 -6.46 0.53
CA SER A 131 -3.83 -5.13 1.02
C SER A 131 -5.00 -4.59 0.20
N LEU A 132 -6.01 -4.03 0.85
CA LEU A 132 -7.18 -3.47 0.17
C LEU A 132 -7.01 -1.97 -0.04
N ASP A 133 -6.98 -1.52 -1.29
CA ASP A 133 -7.14 -0.10 -1.60
C ASP A 133 -8.60 0.31 -1.49
N ILE A 134 -8.85 1.52 -1.00
CA ILE A 134 -10.15 2.16 -0.99
C ILE A 134 -10.12 3.23 -2.08
N ARG A 135 -11.15 3.29 -2.90
CA ARG A 135 -11.26 4.30 -3.96
C ARG A 135 -12.56 5.07 -3.79
N GLN A 136 -12.49 6.41 -3.85
CA GLN A 136 -13.66 7.28 -3.83
C GLN A 136 -13.46 8.45 -4.81
N ASN A 137 -14.55 9.11 -5.20
CA ASN A 137 -14.54 10.28 -6.06
C ASN A 137 -14.38 11.59 -5.24
N SER A 138 -13.57 12.52 -5.75
CA SER A 138 -13.38 13.85 -5.15
C SER A 138 -14.68 14.62 -4.91
N THR A 139 -15.66 14.49 -5.79
CA THR A 139 -16.96 15.16 -5.65
C THR A 139 -17.72 14.71 -4.40
N VAL A 140 -17.69 13.41 -4.09
CA VAL A 140 -18.30 12.84 -2.88
C VAL A 140 -17.58 13.36 -1.65
N VAL A 141 -16.24 13.30 -1.64
CA VAL A 141 -15.40 13.80 -0.54
C VAL A 141 -15.69 15.27 -0.25
N ASN A 142 -15.75 16.11 -1.29
CA ASN A 142 -15.98 17.54 -1.15
C ASN A 142 -17.41 17.85 -0.67
N ARG A 143 -18.43 17.14 -1.17
CA ARG A 143 -19.82 17.29 -0.68
C ARG A 143 -19.93 16.94 0.80
N VAL A 144 -19.36 15.81 1.21
CA VAL A 144 -19.40 15.36 2.61
C VAL A 144 -18.67 16.37 3.51
N LEU A 145 -17.50 16.85 3.11
CA LEU A 145 -16.78 17.83 3.92
C LEU A 145 -17.52 19.19 4.00
N ALA A 146 -18.19 19.61 2.92
CA ALA A 146 -19.01 20.83 2.91
C ALA A 146 -20.23 20.68 3.83
N GLU A 147 -20.87 19.51 3.84
CA GLU A 147 -21.95 19.19 4.78
C GLU A 147 -21.47 19.28 6.23
N LEU A 148 -20.29 18.73 6.55
CA LEU A 148 -19.70 18.83 7.89
C LEU A 148 -19.42 20.28 8.30
N PHE A 149 -18.89 21.11 7.39
CA PHE A 149 -18.68 22.52 7.67
C PHE A 149 -19.99 23.27 7.89
N ALA A 150 -21.02 22.99 7.09
CA ALA A 150 -22.33 23.61 7.24
C ALA A 150 -23.02 23.21 8.56
N LEU A 151 -22.86 21.97 9.03
CA LEU A 151 -23.38 21.55 10.34
C LEU A 151 -22.60 22.18 11.51
N ALA A 152 -21.27 22.30 11.37
CA ALA A 152 -20.42 22.90 12.40
C ALA A 152 -20.62 24.42 12.52
N ASN A 153 -20.88 25.11 11.39
CA ASN A 153 -21.18 26.53 11.36
C ASN A 153 -22.28 26.85 10.33
N PRO A 154 -23.56 26.69 10.70
CA PRO A 154 -24.69 26.93 9.79
C PRO A 154 -24.80 28.36 9.26
N ALA A 155 -24.20 29.33 9.95
CA ALA A 155 -24.25 30.74 9.58
C ALA A 155 -23.27 31.10 8.45
N ASP A 156 -22.26 30.27 8.17
CA ASP A 156 -21.22 30.54 7.15
C ASP A 156 -20.82 29.25 6.40
N PRO A 157 -21.71 28.72 5.54
CA PRO A 157 -21.42 27.53 4.76
C PRO A 157 -20.34 27.82 3.71
N VAL A 158 -19.30 27.00 3.68
CA VAL A 158 -18.16 27.18 2.76
C VAL A 158 -18.33 26.31 1.52
N ALA A 159 -18.51 26.92 0.36
CA ALA A 159 -18.66 26.21 -0.91
C ALA A 159 -17.32 25.69 -1.45
N ALA A 160 -17.30 24.44 -1.92
CA ALA A 160 -16.11 23.81 -2.50
C ALA A 160 -15.56 24.58 -3.71
N GLY A 161 -14.23 24.61 -3.84
CA GLY A 161 -13.52 25.29 -4.94
C GLY A 161 -13.33 26.81 -4.77
N THR A 162 -13.80 27.39 -3.66
CA THR A 162 -13.59 28.82 -3.36
C THR A 162 -12.29 29.07 -2.58
N PRO A 163 -11.73 30.30 -2.57
CA PRO A 163 -10.59 30.62 -1.70
C PRO A 163 -10.87 30.39 -0.21
N GLN A 164 -12.11 30.61 0.23
CA GLN A 164 -12.57 30.36 1.59
C GLN A 164 -12.49 28.87 1.93
N TRP A 165 -12.85 27.98 0.99
CA TRP A 165 -12.70 26.54 1.11
C TRP A 165 -11.26 26.13 1.35
N SER A 166 -10.35 26.64 0.52
CA SER A 166 -8.91 26.39 0.66
C SER A 166 -8.40 26.83 2.04
N ALA A 167 -8.79 28.02 2.49
CA ALA A 167 -8.40 28.56 3.79
C ALA A 167 -8.94 27.71 4.95
N ARG A 168 -10.22 27.33 4.88
CA ARG A 168 -10.90 26.54 5.92
C ARG A 168 -10.28 25.16 6.12
N ILE A 169 -9.96 24.46 5.02
CA ILE A 169 -9.31 23.13 5.09
C ILE A 169 -7.92 23.25 5.69
N ARG A 170 -7.12 24.21 5.21
CA ARG A 170 -5.74 24.40 5.67
C ARG A 170 -5.69 24.80 7.14
N ALA A 171 -6.62 25.64 7.59
CA ALA A 171 -6.78 26.01 8.99
C ALA A 171 -7.06 24.77 9.85
N GLY A 172 -8.06 23.96 9.49
CA GLY A 172 -8.43 22.75 10.23
C GLY A 172 -7.29 21.72 10.34
N LEU A 173 -6.53 21.52 9.25
CA LEU A 173 -5.34 20.66 9.26
C LEU A 173 -4.21 21.23 10.14
N SER A 174 -3.96 22.54 10.07
CA SER A 174 -2.86 23.19 10.81
C SER A 174 -3.11 23.23 12.32
N GLN A 175 -4.38 23.31 12.73
CA GLN A 175 -4.80 23.40 14.12
C GLN A 175 -5.07 22.03 14.75
N GLY A 176 -5.04 20.94 13.96
CA GLY A 176 -5.43 19.63 14.46
C GLY A 176 -6.91 19.54 14.84
N GLU A 177 -7.75 20.33 14.17
CA GLU A 177 -9.18 20.44 14.47
C GLU A 177 -9.86 19.07 14.57
N ARG A 178 -10.76 18.96 15.57
CA ARG A 178 -11.66 17.84 15.75
C ARG A 178 -13.08 18.38 15.70
N LEU A 179 -13.91 17.72 14.90
CA LEU A 179 -15.35 17.98 14.89
C LEU A 179 -16.06 16.87 15.66
N GLU A 180 -16.94 17.26 16.57
CA GLU A 180 -17.94 16.36 17.10
C GLU A 180 -19.05 16.21 16.05
N ILE A 181 -19.16 15.01 15.49
CA ILE A 181 -20.06 14.74 14.36
C ILE A 181 -21.27 13.99 14.88
N ASP A 182 -22.42 14.67 14.97
CA ASP A 182 -23.70 13.99 15.18
C ASP A 182 -24.08 13.23 13.90
N ARG A 183 -23.83 11.92 13.91
CA ARG A 183 -24.14 11.04 12.77
C ARG A 183 -25.63 11.00 12.44
N GLY A 184 -26.52 11.33 13.38
CA GLY A 184 -27.97 11.34 13.16
C GLY A 184 -28.42 12.43 12.18
N GLN A 185 -27.66 13.53 12.09
CA GLN A 185 -27.98 14.67 11.22
C GLN A 185 -27.35 14.56 9.83
N LEU A 186 -26.49 13.55 9.63
CA LEU A 186 -25.78 13.37 8.38
C LEU A 186 -26.61 12.67 7.30
N SER A 187 -26.41 13.12 6.08
CA SER A 187 -26.87 12.46 4.86
C SER A 187 -26.38 11.01 4.80
N PRO A 188 -27.09 10.12 4.08
CA PRO A 188 -26.62 8.75 3.86
C PRO A 188 -25.21 8.68 3.25
N GLU A 189 -24.87 9.60 2.33
CA GLU A 189 -23.56 9.69 1.69
C GLU A 189 -22.45 10.04 2.70
N ALA A 190 -22.67 11.04 3.55
CA ALA A 190 -21.72 11.40 4.60
C ALA A 190 -21.54 10.29 5.64
N ARG A 191 -22.64 9.64 6.05
CA ARG A 191 -22.58 8.51 6.99
C ARG A 191 -21.79 7.33 6.42
N GLU A 192 -21.96 7.01 5.14
CA GLU A 192 -21.22 5.94 4.48
C GLU A 192 -19.72 6.25 4.46
N LEU A 193 -19.33 7.44 3.97
CA LEU A 193 -17.92 7.80 3.84
C LEU A 193 -17.21 7.83 5.19
N LEU A 194 -17.82 8.43 6.23
CA LEU A 194 -17.25 8.45 7.57
C LEU A 194 -17.19 7.05 8.21
N SER A 195 -18.16 6.18 7.90
CA SER A 195 -18.11 4.78 8.32
C SER A 195 -16.96 4.04 7.65
N THR A 196 -16.69 4.30 6.38
CA THR A 196 -15.52 3.77 5.67
C THR A 196 -14.21 4.22 6.33
N PHE A 197 -14.05 5.52 6.66
CA PHE A 197 -12.89 5.98 7.43
C PHE A 197 -12.78 5.36 8.82
N SER A 198 -13.91 5.10 9.49
CA SER A 198 -13.93 4.41 10.79
C SER A 198 -13.43 2.96 10.66
N VAL A 199 -13.83 2.25 9.60
CA VAL A 199 -13.36 0.89 9.30
C VAL A 199 -11.86 0.91 8.98
N ILE A 200 -11.38 1.91 8.23
CA ILE A 200 -9.97 2.13 7.94
C ILE A 200 -9.17 2.31 9.25
N ALA A 201 -9.60 3.23 10.13
CA ALA A 201 -8.93 3.51 11.40
C ALA A 201 -8.85 2.30 12.32
N LYS A 202 -9.91 1.49 12.37
CA LYS A 202 -9.95 0.24 13.13
C LYS A 202 -8.89 -0.76 12.65
N HIS A 203 -8.73 -0.94 11.34
CA HIS A 203 -7.80 -1.94 10.80
C HIS A 203 -6.34 -1.47 10.88
N ILE A 204 -6.07 -0.18 10.63
CA ILE A 204 -4.73 0.40 10.77
C ILE A 204 -4.20 0.29 12.21
N SER A 205 -5.10 0.37 13.20
CA SER A 205 -4.73 0.22 14.62
C SER A 205 -4.72 -1.23 15.10
N GLY A 206 -5.01 -2.19 14.22
CA GLY A 206 -5.04 -3.62 14.53
C GLY A 206 -3.69 -4.32 14.41
N SER A 207 -3.70 -5.64 14.30
CA SER A 207 -2.49 -6.48 14.22
C SER A 207 -1.79 -6.46 12.86
N ASP A 208 -2.41 -5.86 11.85
CA ASP A 208 -1.81 -5.71 10.52
C ASP A 208 -2.25 -4.38 9.89
N ALA A 209 -1.48 -3.33 10.16
CA ALA A 209 -1.78 -1.99 9.67
C ALA A 209 -1.81 -1.90 8.13
N ASP A 210 -1.04 -2.76 7.46
CA ASP A 210 -0.96 -2.80 6.01
C ASP A 210 -2.12 -3.58 5.36
N ALA A 211 -3.09 -4.08 6.15
CA ALA A 211 -4.37 -4.60 5.63
C ALA A 211 -5.13 -3.55 4.80
N VAL A 212 -4.98 -2.28 5.18
CA VAL A 212 -5.40 -1.14 4.39
C VAL A 212 -4.23 -0.72 3.50
N GLY A 213 -4.45 -0.72 2.19
CA GLY A 213 -3.46 -0.25 1.21
C GLY A 213 -3.41 1.27 1.15
N SER A 214 -4.03 1.83 0.11
CA SER A 214 -4.11 3.27 -0.11
C SER A 214 -5.55 3.74 -0.30
N PHE A 215 -5.79 5.01 0.02
CA PHE A 215 -7.00 5.73 -0.37
C PHE A 215 -6.74 6.45 -1.70
N VAL A 216 -7.30 5.91 -2.78
CA VAL A 216 -7.20 6.46 -4.13
C VAL A 216 -8.33 7.47 -4.35
N LEU A 217 -7.96 8.71 -4.64
CA LEU A 217 -8.91 9.78 -4.93
C LEU A 217 -9.09 9.94 -6.44
N SER A 218 -10.24 9.50 -6.95
CA SER A 218 -10.63 9.61 -8.37
C SER A 218 -11.02 11.05 -8.71
N MET A 219 -10.90 11.42 -9.99
CA MET A 219 -11.24 12.76 -10.48
C MET A 219 -10.56 13.88 -9.66
N THR A 220 -9.27 13.71 -9.34
CA THR A 220 -8.51 14.72 -8.60
C THR A 220 -8.21 15.92 -9.50
N ARG A 221 -8.76 17.10 -9.18
CA ARG A 221 -8.65 18.31 -9.99
C ARG A 221 -7.91 19.44 -9.29
N LEU A 222 -7.93 19.47 -7.96
CA LEU A 222 -7.32 20.49 -7.14
C LEU A 222 -6.51 19.87 -6.00
N ALA A 223 -5.52 20.61 -5.48
CA ALA A 223 -4.80 20.19 -4.28
C ALA A 223 -5.73 20.04 -3.08
N ASP A 224 -6.76 20.87 -3.01
CA ASP A 224 -7.72 20.87 -1.91
C ASP A 224 -8.62 19.61 -1.90
N ASP A 225 -8.82 18.95 -3.04
CA ASP A 225 -9.53 17.66 -3.09
C ASP A 225 -8.79 16.61 -2.24
N LEU A 226 -7.46 16.59 -2.32
CA LEU A 226 -6.63 15.69 -1.53
C LEU A 226 -6.57 16.14 -0.08
N LEU A 227 -6.43 17.45 0.18
CA LEU A 227 -6.42 17.97 1.55
C LEU A 227 -7.75 17.75 2.28
N ALA A 228 -8.87 17.70 1.56
CA ALA A 228 -10.16 17.31 2.10
C ALA A 228 -10.13 15.86 2.64
N VAL A 229 -9.50 14.92 1.91
CA VAL A 229 -9.29 13.54 2.39
C VAL A 229 -8.42 13.51 3.65
N TYR A 230 -7.34 14.29 3.69
CA TYR A 230 -6.49 14.41 4.89
C TYR A 230 -7.29 14.93 6.10
N LEU A 231 -8.16 15.90 5.90
CA LEU A 231 -8.96 16.49 6.97
C LEU A 231 -10.06 15.54 7.46
N LEU A 232 -10.76 14.85 6.55
CA LEU A 232 -11.70 13.79 6.93
C LEU A 232 -11.01 12.66 7.70
N ALA A 233 -9.81 12.25 7.26
CA ALA A 233 -9.02 11.27 7.99
C ALA A 233 -8.66 11.75 9.41
N GLN A 234 -8.31 13.03 9.56
CA GLN A 234 -8.07 13.65 10.87
C GLN A 234 -9.32 13.57 11.77
N TYR A 235 -10.49 13.97 11.25
CA TYR A 235 -11.76 13.89 12.00
C TYR A 235 -12.13 12.47 12.40
N CYS A 236 -11.72 11.47 11.62
CA CYS A 236 -11.96 10.06 11.92
C CYS A 236 -10.86 9.39 12.77
N GLY A 237 -9.97 10.17 13.40
CA GLY A 237 -8.99 9.64 14.36
C GLY A 237 -7.76 8.98 13.72
N LEU A 238 -7.49 9.25 12.44
CA LEU A 238 -6.26 8.77 11.78
C LEU A 238 -5.04 9.66 12.05
N SER A 239 -5.23 10.81 12.71
CA SER A 239 -4.11 11.67 13.14
C SER A 239 -3.28 11.01 14.24
N THR A 240 -1.96 11.18 14.17
CA THR A 240 -1.01 10.73 15.20
C THR A 240 -0.85 11.70 16.37
N ALA A 241 -1.29 12.96 16.22
CA ALA A 241 -1.24 13.97 17.28
C ALA A 241 -2.50 14.86 17.29
N PRO A 242 -2.88 15.41 18.46
CA PRO A 242 -4.09 16.22 18.61
C PRO A 242 -3.92 17.69 18.18
N ASP A 243 -2.71 18.21 18.00
CA ASP A 243 -2.38 19.64 17.93
C ASP A 243 -1.96 20.12 16.53
N GLY A 244 -2.25 19.35 15.48
CA GLY A 244 -1.83 19.66 14.10
C GLY A 244 -0.34 19.45 13.83
N GLY A 245 0.45 19.09 14.86
CA GLY A 245 1.86 18.73 14.75
C GLY A 245 2.10 17.33 14.16
N GLY A 246 1.08 16.48 14.14
CA GLY A 246 1.15 15.07 13.74
C GLY A 246 1.15 14.80 12.23
N THR A 247 0.81 13.55 11.92
CA THR A 247 0.69 12.94 10.58
C THR A 247 -0.60 12.15 10.46
N ILE A 248 -0.99 11.80 9.24
CA ILE A 248 -2.15 10.93 9.00
C ILE A 248 -1.69 9.51 8.70
N ARG A 249 -2.20 8.52 9.44
CA ARG A 249 -1.86 7.09 9.28
C ARG A 249 -2.53 6.45 8.05
N LEU A 250 -2.63 7.15 6.92
CA LEU A 250 -3.27 6.66 5.69
C LEU A 250 -2.53 7.18 4.46
N ARG A 251 -2.20 6.28 3.51
CA ARG A 251 -1.63 6.66 2.22
C ARG A 251 -2.73 7.22 1.33
N ILE A 252 -2.62 8.48 0.92
CA ILE A 252 -3.56 9.12 0.00
C ILE A 252 -2.90 9.27 -1.37
N VAL A 253 -3.54 8.73 -2.41
CA VAL A 253 -3.02 8.62 -3.76
C VAL A 253 -3.95 9.39 -4.71
N PRO A 254 -3.50 10.48 -5.36
CA PRO A 254 -4.29 11.11 -6.41
C PRO A 254 -4.36 10.20 -7.64
N LEU A 255 -5.53 10.15 -8.27
CA LEU A 255 -5.73 9.54 -9.58
C LEU A 255 -6.07 10.64 -10.60
N PHE A 256 -5.21 10.77 -11.61
CA PHE A 256 -5.40 11.68 -12.74
C PHE A 256 -5.89 10.89 -13.95
N GLU A 257 -7.07 11.24 -14.46
CA GLU A 257 -7.85 10.43 -15.41
C GLU A 257 -8.10 11.12 -16.74
N THR A 258 -8.19 12.45 -16.78
CA THR A 258 -8.39 13.22 -18.02
C THR A 258 -7.10 13.88 -18.50
N ILE A 259 -7.08 14.35 -19.75
CA ILE A 259 -5.98 15.14 -20.31
C ILE A 259 -5.77 16.41 -19.48
N ALA A 260 -6.85 17.11 -19.13
CA ALA A 260 -6.80 18.31 -18.30
C ALA A 260 -6.23 18.01 -16.91
N ASP A 261 -6.62 16.90 -16.29
CA ASP A 261 -6.09 16.49 -14.99
C ASP A 261 -4.60 16.19 -15.05
N LEU A 262 -4.14 15.48 -16.10
CA LEU A 262 -2.73 15.16 -16.32
C LEU A 262 -1.89 16.43 -16.52
N GLN A 263 -2.42 17.41 -17.24
CA GLN A 263 -1.77 18.71 -17.44
C GLN A 263 -1.71 19.53 -16.14
N ALA A 264 -2.76 19.48 -15.30
CA ALA A 264 -2.84 20.17 -14.01
C ALA A 264 -2.05 19.47 -12.89
N ALA A 265 -1.76 18.17 -13.04
CA ALA A 265 -1.14 17.32 -12.02
C ALA A 265 0.13 17.92 -11.34
N PRO A 266 1.07 18.55 -12.07
CA PRO A 266 2.27 19.15 -11.44
C PRO A 266 1.93 20.28 -10.46
N ALA A 267 0.95 21.12 -10.79
CA ALA A 267 0.51 22.22 -9.92
C ALA A 267 -0.22 21.67 -8.67
N ILE A 268 -1.09 20.68 -8.87
CA ILE A 268 -1.80 19.98 -7.79
C ILE A 268 -0.80 19.36 -6.80
N LEU A 269 0.17 18.60 -7.30
CA LEU A 269 1.19 17.96 -6.46
C LEU A 269 2.05 19.00 -5.72
N ASN A 270 2.45 20.09 -6.39
CA ASN A 270 3.21 21.16 -5.75
C ASN A 270 2.41 21.85 -4.63
N GLY A 271 1.11 22.08 -4.83
CA GLY A 271 0.21 22.63 -3.80
C GLY A 271 0.01 21.69 -2.62
N LEU A 272 -0.12 20.39 -2.88
CA LEU A 272 -0.22 19.34 -1.87
C LEU A 272 1.05 19.26 -1.01
N LEU A 273 2.22 19.12 -1.64
CA LEU A 273 3.52 19.03 -0.96
C LEU A 273 3.93 20.37 -0.31
N GLY A 274 3.23 21.46 -0.61
CA GLY A 274 3.34 22.74 0.11
C GLY A 274 2.84 22.66 1.57
N VAL A 275 1.99 21.69 1.93
CA VAL A 275 1.42 21.55 3.28
C VAL A 275 2.33 20.73 4.20
N SER A 276 2.66 21.28 5.37
CA SER A 276 3.60 20.67 6.33
C SER A 276 3.15 19.30 6.85
N LEU A 277 1.88 19.16 7.19
CA LEU A 277 1.28 17.88 7.63
C LEU A 277 1.42 16.80 6.55
N VAL A 278 1.22 17.15 5.29
CA VAL A 278 1.36 16.22 4.17
C VAL A 278 2.81 15.79 3.99
N ARG A 279 3.78 16.72 4.02
CA ARG A 279 5.20 16.36 3.93
C ARG A 279 5.66 15.45 5.06
N ARG A 280 5.18 15.68 6.30
CA ARG A 280 5.48 14.76 7.42
C ARG A 280 4.87 13.38 7.17
N THR A 281 3.61 13.33 6.75
CA THR A 281 2.91 12.07 6.43
C THR A 281 3.63 11.29 5.32
N VAL A 282 4.05 11.96 4.25
CA VAL A 282 4.82 11.35 3.16
C VAL A 282 6.17 10.82 3.65
N ARG A 283 6.81 11.48 4.62
CA ARG A 283 8.06 10.99 5.23
C ARG A 283 7.85 9.71 6.05
N ASP A 284 6.79 9.62 6.84
CA ASP A 284 6.42 8.39 7.57
C ASP A 284 6.26 7.21 6.62
N PHE A 285 5.82 7.49 5.39
CA PHE A 285 5.67 6.52 4.32
C PHE A 285 6.92 6.35 3.43
N GLY A 286 8.11 6.68 3.96
CA GLY A 286 9.40 6.49 3.30
C GLY A 286 9.80 7.61 2.34
N ALA A 287 9.31 8.83 2.58
CA ALA A 287 9.51 10.00 1.74
C ALA A 287 9.10 9.75 0.27
N ARG A 288 8.01 9.03 0.06
CA ARG A 288 7.52 8.64 -1.26
C ARG A 288 6.02 8.95 -1.41
N GLN A 289 5.69 9.72 -2.44
CA GLN A 289 4.31 9.97 -2.86
C GLN A 289 3.99 9.10 -4.07
N GLU A 290 2.98 8.24 -3.93
CA GLU A 290 2.47 7.45 -5.04
C GLU A 290 1.37 8.22 -5.78
N ILE A 291 1.32 8.09 -7.10
CA ILE A 291 0.34 8.77 -7.98
C ILE A 291 -0.23 7.75 -8.94
N MET A 292 -1.55 7.66 -9.01
CA MET A 292 -2.23 6.76 -9.93
C MET A 292 -2.50 7.45 -11.27
N LEU A 293 -2.27 6.72 -12.37
CA LEU A 293 -2.46 7.19 -13.74
C LEU A 293 -3.60 6.42 -14.42
N GLY A 294 -4.62 7.13 -14.88
CA GLY A 294 -5.82 6.58 -15.51
C GLY A 294 -5.72 6.46 -17.02
N TYR A 295 -5.02 5.44 -17.54
CA TYR A 295 -4.84 5.25 -18.99
C TYR A 295 -6.15 5.13 -19.77
N SER A 296 -7.03 4.21 -19.36
CA SER A 296 -8.26 3.96 -20.14
C SER A 296 -9.20 5.15 -20.18
N ASP A 297 -9.22 5.96 -19.14
CA ASP A 297 -10.10 7.12 -19.05
C ASP A 297 -9.50 8.31 -19.82
N SER A 298 -8.17 8.50 -19.78
CA SER A 298 -7.51 9.52 -20.61
C SER A 298 -7.64 9.20 -22.11
N ASN A 299 -7.65 7.92 -22.47
CA ASN A 299 -7.88 7.49 -23.84
C ASN A 299 -9.30 7.82 -24.33
N LYS A 300 -10.31 7.73 -23.45
CA LYS A 300 -11.70 8.10 -23.79
C LYS A 300 -11.90 9.61 -23.88
N ASP A 301 -11.03 10.37 -23.21
CA ASP A 301 -11.08 11.83 -23.17
C ASP A 301 -10.40 12.46 -24.40
N GLY A 302 -9.16 12.04 -24.71
CA GLY A 302 -8.34 12.68 -25.75
C GLY A 302 -7.91 11.79 -26.92
N GLY A 303 -8.35 10.53 -26.98
CA GLY A 303 -7.85 9.56 -27.96
C GLY A 303 -6.48 8.98 -27.59
N PHE A 304 -6.08 7.88 -28.24
CA PHE A 304 -4.95 7.04 -27.82
C PHE A 304 -3.58 7.75 -27.88
N LEU A 305 -3.27 8.47 -28.95
CA LEU A 305 -1.94 9.08 -29.10
C LEU A 305 -1.74 10.25 -28.13
N ALA A 306 -2.72 11.16 -28.08
CA ALA A 306 -2.66 12.34 -27.21
C ALA A 306 -2.56 11.95 -25.73
N SER A 307 -3.38 10.99 -25.29
CA SER A 307 -3.35 10.49 -23.91
C SER A 307 -2.03 9.83 -23.51
N ASN A 308 -1.45 8.96 -24.35
CA ASN A 308 -0.15 8.36 -24.05
C ASN A 308 0.97 9.42 -23.99
N TRP A 309 0.94 10.41 -24.88
CA TRP A 309 1.91 11.50 -24.86
C TRP A 309 1.77 12.37 -23.60
N GLU A 310 0.54 12.72 -23.22
CA GLU A 310 0.28 13.47 -21.98
C GLU A 310 0.68 12.68 -20.73
N LEU A 311 0.49 11.35 -20.70
CA LEU A 311 0.98 10.50 -19.61
C LEU A 311 2.51 10.52 -19.49
N VAL A 312 3.24 10.55 -20.61
CA VAL A 312 4.71 10.69 -20.60
C VAL A 312 5.12 12.06 -20.05
N LYS A 313 4.51 13.14 -20.56
CA LYS A 313 4.77 14.52 -20.12
C LYS A 313 4.47 14.69 -18.62
N ALA A 314 3.31 14.20 -18.16
CA ALA A 314 2.89 14.29 -16.77
C ALA A 314 3.87 13.55 -15.83
N GLN A 315 4.29 12.33 -16.18
CA GLN A 315 5.25 11.57 -15.36
C GLN A 315 6.59 12.30 -15.21
N LYS A 316 7.16 12.83 -16.31
CA LYS A 316 8.41 13.62 -16.28
C LYS A 316 8.27 14.84 -15.38
N ARG A 317 7.19 15.60 -15.53
CA ARG A 317 6.91 16.82 -14.75
C ARG A 317 6.69 16.51 -13.27
N LEU A 318 5.92 15.47 -12.94
CA LEU A 318 5.67 15.05 -11.56
C LEU A 318 6.95 14.58 -10.87
N ALA A 319 7.82 13.83 -11.56
CA ALA A 319 9.12 13.44 -11.04
C ALA A 319 10.00 14.67 -10.71
N ALA A 320 9.96 15.72 -11.54
CA ALA A 320 10.66 16.98 -11.27
C ALA A 320 10.12 17.70 -10.03
N ILE A 321 8.79 17.74 -9.83
CA ILE A 321 8.17 18.28 -8.61
C ILE A 321 8.60 17.48 -7.38
N GLY A 322 8.65 16.15 -7.48
CA GLY A 322 9.17 15.29 -6.40
C GLY A 322 10.60 15.66 -6.00
N ARG A 323 11.50 15.82 -6.99
CA ARG A 323 12.90 16.25 -6.74
C ARG A 323 12.95 17.61 -6.03
N LYS A 324 12.16 18.59 -6.48
CA LYS A 324 12.05 19.93 -5.85
C LYS A 324 11.68 19.83 -4.36
N HIS A 325 10.78 18.92 -4.00
CA HIS A 325 10.31 18.73 -2.62
C HIS A 325 11.09 17.67 -1.82
N LYS A 326 12.14 17.08 -2.39
CA LYS A 326 12.90 15.95 -1.81
C LYS A 326 12.00 14.74 -1.48
N VAL A 327 11.01 14.48 -2.33
CA VAL A 327 10.06 13.36 -2.25
C VAL A 327 10.23 12.48 -3.49
N ARG A 328 10.37 11.16 -3.29
CA ARG A 328 10.37 10.21 -4.40
C ARG A 328 8.96 10.07 -4.95
N ILE A 329 8.79 10.11 -6.26
CA ILE A 329 7.51 9.80 -6.89
C ILE A 329 7.53 8.34 -7.34
N SER A 330 6.43 7.63 -7.14
CA SER A 330 6.19 6.33 -7.75
C SER A 330 4.82 6.33 -8.43
N PHE A 331 4.70 5.61 -9.53
CA PHE A 331 3.47 5.56 -10.30
C PHE A 331 2.71 4.25 -10.05
N PHE A 332 1.40 4.41 -9.87
CA PHE A 332 0.42 3.34 -9.89
C PHE A 332 -0.27 3.35 -11.25
N HIS A 333 0.12 2.41 -12.11
CA HIS A 333 -0.39 2.32 -13.46
C HIS A 333 -1.76 1.65 -13.48
N GLY A 334 -2.81 2.43 -13.76
CA GLY A 334 -4.19 1.96 -13.84
C GLY A 334 -4.49 1.09 -15.06
N ARG A 335 -5.76 0.69 -15.18
CA ARG A 335 -6.28 -0.11 -16.29
C ARG A 335 -6.07 0.61 -17.62
N GLY A 336 -5.68 -0.12 -18.66
CA GLY A 336 -5.64 0.35 -20.04
C GLY A 336 -4.26 0.67 -20.59
N GLY A 337 -3.24 0.81 -19.74
CA GLY A 337 -1.87 0.98 -20.19
C GLY A 337 -1.33 -0.27 -20.89
N SER A 338 -0.35 -0.10 -21.76
CA SER A 338 0.37 -1.18 -22.46
C SER A 338 0.88 -2.26 -21.50
N VAL A 339 1.26 -1.86 -20.28
CA VAL A 339 1.69 -2.76 -19.19
C VAL A 339 0.55 -3.63 -18.63
N SER A 340 -0.68 -3.11 -18.59
CA SER A 340 -1.84 -3.73 -17.91
C SER A 340 -2.71 -4.62 -18.81
N ARG A 341 -2.73 -4.38 -20.13
CA ARG A 341 -3.59 -5.13 -21.08
C ARG A 341 -2.91 -6.32 -21.75
N GLY A 342 -1.63 -6.56 -21.46
CA GLY A 342 -0.85 -7.59 -22.18
C GLY A 342 -0.64 -7.27 -23.67
N GLY A 343 -0.98 -6.05 -24.13
CA GLY A 343 -0.80 -5.64 -25.52
C GLY A 343 0.67 -5.49 -25.90
N ALA A 344 1.51 -5.00 -24.99
CA ALA A 344 2.96 -5.08 -25.10
C ALA A 344 3.48 -6.06 -24.03
N PRO A 345 4.50 -6.89 -24.34
CA PRO A 345 5.16 -7.70 -23.32
C PRO A 345 5.56 -6.84 -22.12
N THR A 346 5.24 -7.29 -20.90
CA THR A 346 5.41 -6.51 -19.66
C THR A 346 6.81 -5.89 -19.57
N GLY A 347 7.88 -6.65 -19.83
CA GLY A 347 9.25 -6.12 -19.81
C GLY A 347 9.48 -4.94 -20.76
N ARG A 348 8.95 -4.98 -21.99
CA ARG A 348 9.05 -3.85 -22.95
C ARG A 348 8.25 -2.64 -22.50
N ALA A 349 7.05 -2.87 -21.95
CA ALA A 349 6.20 -1.81 -21.46
C ALA A 349 6.82 -1.07 -20.26
N ILE A 350 7.58 -1.79 -19.41
CA ILE A 350 8.38 -1.20 -18.33
C ILE A 350 9.58 -0.43 -18.89
N ALA A 351 10.33 -1.04 -19.81
CA ALA A 351 11.48 -0.40 -20.44
C ALA A 351 11.12 0.92 -21.14
N ALA A 352 9.91 1.01 -21.71
CA ALA A 352 9.40 2.21 -22.36
C ALA A 352 8.91 3.31 -21.41
N GLN A 353 8.89 3.09 -20.08
CA GLN A 353 8.53 4.15 -19.15
C GLN A 353 9.59 5.27 -19.18
N PRO A 354 9.20 6.54 -18.94
CA PRO A 354 10.16 7.63 -18.96
C PRO A 354 11.29 7.42 -17.94
N ALA A 355 12.49 7.91 -18.25
CA ALA A 355 13.64 7.72 -17.38
C ALA A 355 13.40 8.26 -15.97
N GLY A 356 13.81 7.49 -14.95
CA GLY A 356 13.70 7.86 -13.55
C GLY A 356 12.28 7.79 -12.96
N THR A 357 11.27 7.27 -13.68
CA THR A 357 9.89 7.18 -13.17
C THR A 357 9.59 5.87 -12.43
N VAL A 358 10.32 4.78 -12.72
CA VAL A 358 10.18 3.51 -12.00
C VAL A 358 11.00 3.53 -10.70
N ALA A 359 12.27 3.93 -10.77
CA ALA A 359 13.14 4.15 -9.60
C ALA A 359 13.06 3.03 -8.53
N GLY A 360 13.10 1.77 -8.98
CA GLY A 360 13.06 0.57 -8.14
C GLY A 360 11.69 0.23 -7.54
N ARG A 361 10.60 0.89 -7.94
CA ARG A 361 9.24 0.58 -7.48
C ARG A 361 8.21 0.78 -8.59
N MET A 362 7.46 -0.28 -8.86
CA MET A 362 6.35 -0.22 -9.80
C MET A 362 5.09 -0.84 -9.20
N ARG A 363 3.96 -0.20 -9.44
CA ARG A 363 2.64 -0.71 -9.06
C ARG A 363 1.74 -0.69 -10.29
N VAL A 364 1.12 -1.82 -10.61
CA VAL A 364 0.31 -1.99 -11.83
C VAL A 364 -1.01 -2.63 -11.46
N THR A 365 -2.10 -2.16 -12.08
CA THR A 365 -3.38 -2.84 -12.04
C THR A 365 -3.35 -4.04 -12.99
N GLU A 366 -3.44 -5.25 -12.45
CA GLU A 366 -3.75 -6.45 -13.22
C GLU A 366 -5.26 -6.55 -13.44
N GLN A 367 -5.69 -6.67 -14.69
CA GLN A 367 -7.11 -6.69 -15.04
C GLN A 367 -7.69 -8.08 -14.82
N GLY A 368 -8.93 -8.18 -14.34
CA GLY A 368 -9.55 -9.45 -13.98
C GLY A 368 -9.53 -10.47 -15.14
N GLU A 369 -9.72 -10.00 -16.37
CA GLU A 369 -9.67 -10.82 -17.58
C GLU A 369 -8.29 -11.41 -17.90
N VAL A 370 -7.19 -10.87 -17.36
CA VAL A 370 -5.80 -11.36 -17.58
C VAL A 370 -5.21 -12.07 -16.37
N VAL A 371 -5.87 -12.05 -15.20
CA VAL A 371 -5.33 -12.67 -13.98
C VAL A 371 -5.11 -14.17 -14.17
N SER A 372 -6.06 -14.87 -14.78
CA SER A 372 -5.95 -16.32 -14.99
C SER A 372 -4.78 -16.67 -15.93
N SER A 373 -4.63 -15.97 -17.05
CA SER A 373 -3.53 -16.24 -17.99
C SER A 373 -2.14 -16.00 -17.37
N LYS A 374 -2.02 -15.02 -16.47
CA LYS A 374 -0.76 -14.67 -15.81
C LYS A 374 -0.47 -15.48 -14.55
N PHE A 375 -1.47 -15.85 -13.76
CA PHE A 375 -1.26 -16.36 -12.39
C PHE A 375 -2.02 -17.66 -12.06
N ALA A 376 -2.76 -18.28 -13.00
CA ALA A 376 -3.54 -19.50 -12.69
C ALA A 376 -2.69 -20.71 -12.30
N ASN A 377 -1.41 -20.75 -12.67
CA ASN A 377 -0.52 -21.84 -12.29
C ASN A 377 0.85 -21.31 -11.86
N ARG A 378 1.58 -22.14 -11.09
CA ARG A 378 2.85 -21.73 -10.47
C ARG A 378 3.90 -21.31 -11.50
N GLY A 379 3.94 -21.96 -12.66
CA GLY A 379 4.90 -21.65 -13.72
C GLY A 379 4.67 -20.28 -14.35
N THR A 380 3.43 -20.00 -14.77
CA THR A 380 3.09 -18.68 -15.33
C THR A 380 3.23 -17.57 -14.29
N GLY A 381 2.79 -17.83 -13.05
CA GLY A 381 2.92 -16.88 -11.96
C GLY A 381 4.38 -16.54 -11.64
N LEU A 382 5.27 -17.54 -11.59
CA LEU A 382 6.70 -17.31 -11.40
C LEU A 382 7.28 -16.46 -12.53
N ASN A 383 7.06 -16.86 -13.79
CA ASN A 383 7.54 -16.11 -14.95
C ASN A 383 7.05 -14.65 -14.94
N GLN A 384 5.78 -14.41 -14.57
CA GLN A 384 5.25 -13.06 -14.49
C GLN A 384 5.94 -12.22 -13.41
N LEU A 385 6.21 -12.81 -12.23
CA LEU A 385 6.95 -12.12 -11.16
C LEU A 385 8.41 -11.86 -11.56
N GLU A 386 9.06 -12.79 -12.23
CA GLU A 386 10.42 -12.64 -12.75
C GLU A 386 10.52 -11.52 -13.78
N VAL A 387 9.61 -11.48 -14.77
CA VAL A 387 9.57 -10.43 -15.79
C VAL A 387 9.31 -9.06 -15.17
N LEU A 388 8.39 -8.97 -14.19
CA LEU A 388 8.13 -7.72 -13.47
C LEU A 388 9.38 -7.25 -12.71
N ALA A 389 9.99 -8.14 -11.91
CA ALA A 389 11.17 -7.82 -11.12
C ALA A 389 12.37 -7.43 -12.01
N ALA A 390 12.64 -8.21 -13.05
CA ALA A 390 13.71 -7.94 -14.01
C ALA A 390 13.49 -6.61 -14.74
N GLY A 391 12.26 -6.32 -15.20
CA GLY A 391 11.95 -5.06 -15.86
C GLY A 391 12.15 -3.85 -14.95
N VAL A 392 11.71 -3.92 -13.69
CA VAL A 392 11.88 -2.85 -12.70
C VAL A 392 13.36 -2.63 -12.37
N LEU A 393 14.12 -3.70 -12.18
CA LEU A 393 15.56 -3.63 -11.91
C LEU A 393 16.33 -3.09 -13.11
N ALA A 394 16.06 -3.59 -14.32
CA ALA A 394 16.73 -3.14 -15.54
C ALA A 394 16.46 -1.65 -15.83
N HIS A 395 15.20 -1.21 -15.70
CA HIS A 395 14.86 0.22 -15.87
C HIS A 395 15.50 1.09 -14.80
N GLY A 396 15.53 0.62 -13.54
CA GLY A 396 16.15 1.35 -12.43
C GLY A 396 17.68 1.38 -12.46
N ALA A 397 18.33 0.40 -13.10
CA ALA A 397 19.78 0.32 -13.26
C ALA A 397 20.31 1.15 -14.43
N GLY A 398 19.46 1.53 -15.39
CA GLY A 398 19.82 2.45 -16.46
C GLY A 398 20.32 3.78 -15.88
N SER A 399 21.51 4.21 -16.29
CA SER A 399 22.10 5.44 -15.75
C SER A 399 21.26 6.66 -16.18
N PRO A 400 21.22 7.75 -15.40
CA PRO A 400 20.67 9.03 -15.86
C PRO A 400 21.32 9.55 -17.16
N GLY A 401 22.50 9.03 -17.52
CA GLY A 401 23.20 9.29 -18.79
C GLY A 401 22.89 8.30 -19.92
N ASP A 402 22.15 7.21 -19.68
CA ASP A 402 21.63 6.30 -20.72
C ASP A 402 20.31 6.79 -21.32
N VAL A 403 19.75 7.88 -20.78
CA VAL A 403 18.72 8.63 -21.48
C VAL A 403 19.41 9.20 -22.70
N GLY A 404 19.14 8.61 -23.87
CA GLY A 404 19.59 9.18 -25.14
C GLY A 404 19.28 10.68 -25.17
N PRO A 405 20.08 11.48 -25.90
CA PRO A 405 19.95 12.93 -25.89
C PRO A 405 18.47 13.32 -26.04
N GLU A 406 18.01 14.30 -25.27
CA GLU A 406 16.70 14.90 -25.56
C GLU A 406 16.71 15.27 -27.05
N THR A 407 15.72 14.76 -27.77
CA THR A 407 15.53 14.99 -29.19
C THR A 407 14.34 15.93 -29.34
N PRO A 408 14.54 17.26 -29.26
CA PRO A 408 13.46 18.24 -29.37
C PRO A 408 12.57 17.99 -30.59
N GLU A 409 13.16 17.58 -31.71
CA GLU A 409 12.44 17.26 -32.95
C GLU A 409 11.39 16.15 -32.77
N PHE A 410 11.67 15.11 -31.96
CA PHE A 410 10.69 14.06 -31.67
C PHE A 410 9.60 14.54 -30.72
N ASP A 411 9.95 15.34 -29.72
CA ASP A 411 8.99 15.90 -28.77
C ASP A 411 8.03 16.88 -29.49
N GLU A 412 8.56 17.72 -30.38
CA GLU A 412 7.77 18.63 -31.23
C GLU A 412 6.86 17.88 -32.20
N ALA A 413 7.38 16.85 -32.87
CA ALA A 413 6.58 16.01 -33.76
C ALA A 413 5.46 15.27 -32.99
N LEU A 414 5.76 14.73 -31.81
CA LEU A 414 4.77 14.08 -30.95
C LEU A 414 3.72 15.08 -30.42
N GLU A 415 4.12 16.32 -30.11
CA GLU A 415 3.19 17.36 -29.70
C GLU A 415 2.21 17.71 -30.83
N ALA A 416 2.71 17.90 -32.05
CA ALA A 416 1.88 18.17 -33.23
C ALA A 416 0.92 17.00 -33.52
N LEU A 417 1.43 15.76 -33.53
CA LEU A 417 0.63 14.57 -33.76
C LEU A 417 -0.41 14.35 -32.66
N ALA A 418 -0.07 14.61 -31.39
CA ALA A 418 -0.99 14.53 -30.27
C ALA A 418 -2.13 15.54 -30.44
N GLY A 419 -1.83 16.80 -30.77
CA GLY A 419 -2.84 17.83 -31.02
C GLY A 419 -3.78 17.46 -32.18
N MET A 420 -3.22 17.02 -33.31
CA MET A 420 -4.01 16.55 -34.46
C MET A 420 -4.88 15.33 -34.12
N SER A 421 -4.31 14.35 -33.40
CA SER A 421 -5.03 13.15 -32.96
C SER A 421 -6.19 13.50 -32.03
N GLN A 422 -6.01 14.44 -31.11
CA GLN A 422 -7.05 14.81 -30.16
C GLN A 422 -8.19 15.54 -30.87
N ALA A 423 -7.86 16.49 -31.76
CA ALA A 423 -8.86 17.20 -32.56
C ALA A 423 -9.68 16.25 -33.43
N SER A 424 -9.03 15.28 -34.06
CA SER A 424 -9.68 14.24 -34.88
C SER A 424 -10.54 13.27 -34.06
N TYR A 425 -10.17 13.01 -32.81
CA TYR A 425 -10.96 12.15 -31.91
C TYR A 425 -12.20 12.86 -31.37
N ALA A 426 -12.14 14.18 -31.18
CA ALA A 426 -13.21 14.99 -30.60
C ALA A 426 -14.24 15.49 -31.63
N GLY A 427 -13.84 15.59 -32.92
CA GLY A 427 -14.73 15.90 -34.04
C GLY A 427 -15.39 14.65 -34.60
#